data_AF-A0A2M8NFI2-F1
#
_entry.id   AF-A0A2M8NFI2-F1
#
_cell.length_a   1.000
_cell.length_b   1.000
_cell.length_c   1.000
_cell.angle_alpha   90.00
_cell.angle_beta   90.00
_cell.angle_gamma   90.00
#
_symmetry.space_group_name_H-M   'P 1'
#
loop_
_entity.id
_entity.type
_entity.pdbx_description
1 polymer ?
#
loop_
_entity_poly.entity_id
_entity_poly.type
_entity_poly.pdbx_seq_one_letter_code
_entity_poly.pdbx_strand_id
1 'polypeptide(L)'
;MDAVIARIIRERRASGIDAGDLLSMLLLAVDEGQRMTDQQARDEAMTLFMAGYETSSNAMAWTWSLLAQNPDAEAQLHAELDRVLAGLPPTLNDLARLTYTDWVIKESLRLYPPAHGFGRQAVRRVEIGGRVLPKGSIIFIYPYLVQRDPRWFNQPDAFKPER
;
A
#
# COMPACT_ATOMS: atom_id res chain seq x y z
N MET A 1 3.74 -0.83 22.90
CA MET A 1 3.96 -1.49 21.59
C MET A 1 5.32 -2.17 21.56
N ASP A 2 6.40 -1.45 21.87
CA ASP A 2 7.77 -1.98 21.91
C ASP A 2 7.96 -3.26 22.74
N ALA A 3 7.54 -3.24 24.01
CA ALA A 3 7.61 -4.40 24.90
C ALA A 3 6.83 -5.63 24.40
N VAL A 4 5.76 -5.40 23.61
CA VAL A 4 4.96 -6.48 23.03
C VAL A 4 5.71 -7.15 21.88
N ILE A 5 6.30 -6.37 20.97
CA ILE A 5 7.07 -6.89 19.84
C ILE A 5 8.32 -7.63 20.33
N ALA A 6 9.04 -7.05 21.29
CA ALA A 6 10.20 -7.70 21.88
C ALA A 6 9.84 -9.03 22.56
N ARG A 7 8.67 -9.11 23.22
CA ARG A 7 8.17 -10.36 23.80
C ARG A 7 7.87 -11.40 22.72
N ILE A 8 7.15 -11.03 21.66
CA ILE A 8 6.81 -11.94 20.55
C ILE A 8 8.09 -12.47 19.86
N ILE A 9 9.10 -11.63 19.64
CA ILE A 9 10.40 -12.05 19.07
C ILE A 9 11.08 -13.10 19.95
N ARG A 10 11.16 -12.85 21.27
CA ARG A 10 11.76 -13.81 22.22
C ARG A 10 11.00 -15.14 22.23
N GLU A 11 9.68 -15.10 22.28
CA GLU A 11 8.83 -16.30 22.23
C GLU A 11 9.03 -17.08 20.93
N ARG A 12 9.12 -16.38 19.79
CA ARG A 12 9.36 -17.00 18.48
C ARG A 12 10.74 -17.65 18.40
N ARG A 13 11.80 -16.99 18.88
CA ARG A 13 13.15 -17.59 18.93
C ARG A 13 13.24 -18.78 19.87
N ALA A 14 12.62 -18.69 21.05
CA ALA A 14 12.64 -19.77 22.04
C ALA A 14 11.91 -21.02 21.55
N SER A 15 10.80 -20.85 20.83
CA SER A 15 10.05 -21.97 20.25
C SER A 15 10.75 -22.60 19.04
N GLY A 16 11.51 -21.82 18.26
CA GLY A 16 12.14 -22.29 17.02
C GLY A 16 11.13 -22.67 15.93
N ILE A 17 9.85 -22.34 16.11
CA ILE A 17 8.76 -22.69 15.18
C ILE A 17 8.69 -21.64 14.08
N ASP A 18 8.77 -22.10 12.83
CA ASP A 18 8.35 -21.32 11.67
C ASP A 18 6.82 -21.32 11.59
N ALA A 19 6.19 -20.15 11.76
CA ALA A 19 4.75 -19.98 11.63
C ALA A 19 4.31 -19.56 10.22
N GLY A 20 5.23 -19.42 9.28
CA GLY A 20 4.94 -18.97 7.92
C GLY A 20 4.48 -17.50 7.84
N ASP A 21 4.67 -16.73 8.91
CA ASP A 21 4.36 -15.30 8.95
C ASP A 21 5.58 -14.42 8.66
N LEU A 22 5.33 -13.14 8.47
CA LEU A 22 6.37 -12.15 8.16
C LEU A 22 7.49 -12.10 9.21
N LEU A 23 7.17 -12.29 10.49
CA LEU A 23 8.17 -12.27 11.55
C LEU A 23 9.06 -13.52 11.49
N SER A 24 8.48 -14.69 11.22
CA SER A 24 9.24 -15.90 10.94
C SER A 24 10.17 -15.71 9.74
N MET A 25 9.69 -15.10 8.65
CA MET A 25 10.53 -14.79 7.48
C MET A 25 11.72 -13.88 7.85
N LEU A 26 11.50 -12.81 8.63
CA LEU A 26 12.57 -11.91 9.09
C LEU A 26 13.60 -12.60 9.99
N LEU A 27 13.14 -13.45 10.93
CA LEU A 27 14.02 -14.13 11.88
C LEU A 27 14.82 -15.28 11.24
N LEU A 28 14.29 -15.89 10.19
CA LEU A 28 14.93 -16.97 9.43
C LEU A 28 15.81 -16.44 8.28
N ALA A 29 15.64 -15.18 7.87
CA ALA A 29 16.45 -14.55 6.85
C ALA A 29 17.94 -14.56 7.23
N VAL A 30 18.79 -14.90 6.26
CA VAL A 30 20.24 -14.89 6.37
C VAL A 30 20.78 -14.03 5.23
N ASP A 31 21.55 -13.01 5.56
CA ASP A 31 22.24 -12.14 4.62
C ASP A 31 23.74 -12.16 4.92
N GLU A 32 24.56 -12.46 3.92
CA GLU A 32 26.01 -12.65 4.06
C GLU A 32 26.43 -13.56 5.24
N GLY A 33 25.62 -14.60 5.51
CA GLY A 33 25.86 -15.55 6.60
C GLY A 33 25.42 -15.07 7.99
N GLN A 34 24.83 -13.88 8.09
CA GLN A 34 24.34 -13.30 9.34
C GLN A 34 22.81 -13.28 9.40
N ARG A 35 22.27 -13.58 10.58
CA ARG A 35 20.83 -13.41 10.87
C ARG A 35 20.60 -12.03 11.48
N MET A 36 19.38 -11.53 11.32
CA MET A 36 18.96 -10.31 12.02
C MET A 36 19.09 -10.50 13.54
N THR A 37 19.61 -9.47 14.20
CA THR A 37 19.53 -9.31 15.67
C THR A 37 18.08 -9.06 16.10
N ASP A 38 17.79 -9.20 17.39
CA ASP A 38 16.45 -8.90 17.93
C ASP A 38 16.07 -7.44 17.71
N GLN A 39 17.03 -6.53 17.79
CA GLN A 39 16.82 -5.11 17.54
C GLN A 39 16.43 -4.87 16.07
N GLN A 40 17.18 -5.45 15.11
CA GLN A 40 16.86 -5.33 13.69
C GLN A 40 15.49 -5.93 13.37
N ALA A 41 15.20 -7.14 13.86
CA ALA A 41 13.91 -7.79 13.63
C ALA A 41 12.75 -6.95 14.20
N ARG A 42 12.95 -6.33 15.38
CA ARG A 42 11.99 -5.42 15.98
C ARG A 42 11.79 -4.16 15.14
N ASP A 43 12.88 -3.54 14.67
CA ASP A 43 12.83 -2.29 13.92
C ASP A 43 12.14 -2.49 12.56
N GLU A 44 12.42 -3.60 11.89
CA GLU A 44 11.74 -3.99 10.65
C GLU A 44 10.26 -4.32 10.90
N ALA A 45 9.95 -5.09 11.94
CA ALA A 45 8.57 -5.41 12.29
C ALA A 45 7.73 -4.15 12.60
N MET A 46 8.30 -3.18 13.31
CA MET A 46 7.61 -1.90 13.55
C MET A 46 7.43 -1.09 12.26
N THR A 47 8.46 -1.03 11.42
CA THR A 47 8.41 -0.32 10.15
C THR A 47 7.30 -0.87 9.26
N LEU A 48 7.23 -2.20 9.12
CA LEU A 48 6.21 -2.89 8.33
C LEU A 48 4.81 -2.69 8.92
N PHE A 49 4.67 -2.76 10.25
CA PHE A 49 3.40 -2.50 10.93
C PHE A 49 2.90 -1.09 10.66
N MET A 50 3.73 -0.07 10.88
CA MET A 50 3.34 1.32 10.65
C MET A 50 3.03 1.59 9.17
N ALA A 51 3.92 1.15 8.28
CA ALA A 51 3.75 1.36 6.85
C ALA A 51 2.51 0.66 6.29
N GLY A 52 2.19 -0.55 6.78
CA GLY A 52 1.05 -1.34 6.30
C GLY A 52 -0.28 -0.98 6.96
N TYR A 53 -0.29 -0.55 8.23
CA TYR A 53 -1.50 -0.27 8.99
C TYR A 53 -2.17 1.03 8.53
N GLU A 54 -1.47 2.16 8.68
CA GLU A 54 -2.08 3.48 8.47
C GLU A 54 -2.43 3.72 6.99
N THR A 55 -1.58 3.26 6.07
CA THR A 55 -1.84 3.42 4.63
C THR A 55 -3.04 2.61 4.18
N SER A 56 -3.13 1.34 4.56
CA SER A 56 -4.25 0.47 4.17
C SER A 56 -5.55 0.91 4.83
N SER A 57 -5.53 1.34 6.10
CA SER A 57 -6.73 1.83 6.78
C SER A 57 -7.27 3.10 6.12
N ASN A 58 -6.39 4.04 5.78
CA ASN A 58 -6.79 5.28 5.11
C ASN A 58 -7.30 5.02 3.69
N ALA A 59 -6.64 4.14 2.93
CA ALA A 59 -7.12 3.73 1.61
C ALA A 59 -8.53 3.15 1.70
N MET A 60 -8.78 2.24 2.64
CA MET A 60 -10.08 1.61 2.84
C MET A 60 -11.15 2.63 3.24
N ALA A 61 -10.83 3.55 4.16
CA ALA A 61 -11.75 4.60 4.58
C ALA A 61 -12.21 5.49 3.40
N TRP A 62 -11.27 5.88 2.54
CA TRP A 62 -11.60 6.66 1.34
C TRP A 62 -12.40 5.84 0.31
N THR A 63 -12.06 4.57 0.10
CA THR A 63 -12.83 3.68 -0.78
C THR A 63 -14.30 3.62 -0.35
N TRP A 64 -14.57 3.39 0.93
CA TRP A 64 -15.95 3.36 1.42
C TRP A 64 -16.64 4.72 1.32
N SER A 65 -15.93 5.81 1.64
CA SER A 65 -16.47 7.17 1.51
C SER A 65 -16.85 7.48 0.06
N LEU A 66 -16.05 7.05 -0.91
CA LEU A 66 -16.31 7.23 -2.33
C LEU A 66 -17.50 6.39 -2.81
N LEU A 67 -17.57 5.12 -2.43
CA LEU A 67 -18.71 4.26 -2.76
C LEU A 67 -20.03 4.81 -2.22
N ALA A 68 -20.05 5.26 -0.96
CA ALA A 68 -21.24 5.85 -0.33
C ALA A 68 -21.75 7.13 -1.05
N GLN A 69 -20.88 7.81 -1.79
CA GLN A 69 -21.23 8.99 -2.59
C GLN A 69 -21.55 8.67 -4.06
N ASN A 70 -21.33 7.42 -4.49
CA ASN A 70 -21.52 6.95 -5.87
C ASN A 70 -22.32 5.64 -5.89
N PRO A 71 -23.65 5.69 -5.66
CA PRO A 71 -24.50 4.49 -5.54
C PRO A 71 -24.45 3.56 -6.75
N ASP A 72 -24.26 4.09 -7.96
CA ASP A 72 -24.15 3.27 -9.17
C ASP A 72 -22.87 2.40 -9.15
N ALA A 73 -21.75 2.96 -8.67
CA ALA A 73 -20.50 2.22 -8.53
C ALA A 73 -20.59 1.18 -7.39
N GLU A 74 -21.25 1.53 -6.28
CA GLU A 74 -21.56 0.59 -5.20
C GLU A 74 -22.42 -0.58 -5.70
N ALA A 75 -23.48 -0.32 -6.46
CA ALA A 75 -24.33 -1.35 -7.03
C ALA A 75 -23.56 -2.28 -7.99
N GLN A 76 -22.66 -1.74 -8.80
CA GLN A 76 -21.80 -2.54 -9.69
C GLN A 76 -20.79 -3.40 -8.93
N LEU A 77 -20.19 -2.86 -7.86
CA LEU A 77 -19.32 -3.62 -6.96
C LEU A 77 -20.07 -4.81 -6.36
N HIS A 78 -21.26 -4.58 -5.79
CA HIS A 78 -22.08 -5.64 -5.22
C HIS A 78 -22.50 -6.68 -6.26
N ALA A 79 -22.88 -6.26 -7.47
CA ALA A 79 -23.21 -7.18 -8.55
C ALA A 79 -22.02 -8.07 -8.98
N GLU A 80 -20.79 -7.55 -8.96
CA GLU A 80 -19.59 -8.36 -9.17
C GLU A 80 -19.40 -9.37 -8.04
N LEU A 81 -19.48 -8.93 -6.78
CA LEU A 81 -19.29 -9.79 -5.62
C LEU A 81 -20.31 -10.92 -5.58
N ASP A 82 -21.59 -10.63 -5.83
CA ASP A 82 -22.66 -11.64 -5.89
C ASP A 82 -22.41 -12.67 -6.98
N ARG A 83 -21.98 -12.21 -8.17
CA ARG A 83 -21.69 -13.08 -9.32
C ARG A 83 -20.45 -13.97 -9.09
N VAL A 84 -19.39 -13.41 -8.52
CA VAL A 84 -18.07 -14.06 -8.43
C VAL A 84 -17.94 -14.93 -7.19
N LEU A 85 -18.52 -14.50 -6.07
CA LEU A 85 -18.39 -15.17 -4.77
C LEU A 85 -19.63 -15.99 -4.40
N ALA A 86 -20.80 -15.67 -4.95
CA ALA A 86 -22.05 -16.38 -4.70
C ALA A 86 -22.35 -16.60 -3.19
N GLY A 87 -22.03 -15.59 -2.36
CA GLY A 87 -22.21 -15.62 -0.91
C GLY A 87 -21.14 -16.38 -0.12
N LEU A 88 -20.11 -16.94 -0.77
CA LEU A 88 -18.98 -17.58 -0.10
C LEU A 88 -17.91 -16.56 0.29
N PRO A 89 -17.14 -16.80 1.37
CA PRO A 89 -15.97 -15.99 1.69
C PRO A 89 -14.95 -15.99 0.54
N PRO A 90 -14.34 -14.84 0.20
CA PRO A 90 -13.39 -14.75 -0.89
C PRO A 90 -12.09 -15.51 -0.57
N THR A 91 -11.48 -16.07 -1.61
CA THR A 91 -10.16 -16.70 -1.59
C THR A 91 -9.18 -15.95 -2.50
N LEU A 92 -7.88 -16.25 -2.39
CA LEU A 92 -6.87 -15.66 -3.28
C LEU A 92 -7.12 -15.97 -4.76
N ASN A 93 -7.74 -17.12 -5.07
CA ASN A 93 -8.05 -17.51 -6.46
C ASN A 93 -9.15 -16.64 -7.08
N ASP A 94 -9.98 -15.97 -6.25
CA ASP A 94 -11.07 -15.15 -6.72
C ASP A 94 -10.61 -13.76 -7.16
N LEU A 95 -9.45 -13.28 -6.67
CA LEU A 95 -8.94 -11.93 -6.93
C LEU A 95 -8.85 -11.60 -8.43
N ALA A 96 -8.43 -12.56 -9.25
CA ALA A 96 -8.32 -12.39 -10.70
C ALA A 96 -9.68 -12.15 -11.40
N ARG A 97 -10.79 -12.51 -10.74
CA ARG A 97 -12.16 -12.34 -11.24
C ARG A 97 -12.87 -11.10 -10.65
N LEU A 98 -12.29 -10.46 -9.63
CA LEU A 98 -12.82 -9.26 -8.97
C LEU A 98 -12.28 -7.99 -9.63
N THR A 99 -12.52 -7.86 -10.94
CA THR A 99 -11.95 -6.79 -11.77
C THR A 99 -12.49 -5.42 -11.38
N TYR A 100 -13.80 -5.30 -11.17
CA TYR A 100 -14.43 -4.05 -10.78
C TYR A 100 -14.01 -3.63 -9.36
N THR A 101 -13.85 -4.60 -8.46
CA THR A 101 -13.32 -4.37 -7.12
C THR A 101 -11.91 -3.79 -7.17
N ASP A 102 -11.03 -4.35 -8.00
CA ASP A 102 -9.67 -3.83 -8.23
C ASP A 102 -9.71 -2.39 -8.79
N TRP A 103 -10.60 -2.11 -9.74
CA TRP A 103 -10.83 -0.78 -10.30
C TRP A 103 -11.28 0.23 -9.25
N VAL A 104 -12.25 -0.14 -8.41
CA VAL A 104 -12.73 0.69 -7.28
C VAL A 104 -11.59 1.06 -6.34
N ILE A 105 -10.74 0.09 -5.97
CA ILE A 105 -9.58 0.33 -5.10
C ILE A 105 -8.57 1.26 -5.79
N LYS A 106 -8.24 0.99 -7.06
CA LYS A 106 -7.27 1.80 -7.82
C LYS A 106 -7.74 3.23 -8.02
N GLU A 107 -9.01 3.44 -8.36
CA GLU A 107 -9.56 4.78 -8.54
C GLU A 107 -9.66 5.53 -7.20
N SER A 108 -9.94 4.81 -6.11
CA SER A 108 -9.88 5.38 -4.77
C SER A 108 -8.46 5.82 -4.39
N LEU A 109 -7.44 5.01 -4.72
CA LEU A 109 -6.03 5.37 -4.52
C LEU A 109 -5.57 6.49 -5.46
N ARG A 110 -6.15 6.63 -6.66
CA ARG A 110 -5.87 7.75 -7.58
C ARG A 110 -6.36 9.06 -6.99
N LEU A 111 -7.58 9.06 -6.44
CA LEU A 111 -8.16 10.24 -5.82
C LEU A 111 -7.56 10.52 -4.44
N TYR A 112 -7.40 9.52 -3.59
CA TYR A 112 -6.95 9.72 -2.21
C TYR A 112 -5.81 8.77 -1.86
N PRO A 113 -4.62 8.93 -2.46
CA PRO A 113 -3.45 8.14 -2.13
C PRO A 113 -3.02 8.45 -0.68
N PRO A 114 -2.92 7.45 0.22
CA PRO A 114 -2.41 7.69 1.57
C PRO A 114 -1.01 8.33 1.56
N ALA A 115 -0.14 7.85 0.66
CA ALA A 115 1.15 8.47 0.36
C ALA A 115 1.00 9.53 -0.76
N HIS A 116 0.48 10.71 -0.39
CA HIS A 116 0.17 11.79 -1.33
C HIS A 116 1.39 12.58 -1.84
N GLY A 117 2.57 12.38 -1.26
CA GLY A 117 3.81 12.98 -1.73
C GLY A 117 5.07 12.35 -1.13
N PHE A 118 6.18 12.41 -1.86
CA PHE A 118 7.49 11.96 -1.39
C PHE A 118 8.64 12.74 -2.01
N GLY A 119 9.74 12.85 -1.26
CA GLY A 119 10.93 13.59 -1.66
C GLY A 119 12.04 12.72 -2.24
N ARG A 120 12.90 13.32 -3.06
CA ARG A 120 14.20 12.80 -3.50
C ARG A 120 15.24 13.92 -3.42
N GLN A 121 16.48 13.56 -3.11
CA GLN A 121 17.61 14.51 -3.17
C GLN A 121 18.51 14.20 -4.36
N ALA A 122 18.87 15.22 -5.13
CA ALA A 122 19.84 15.10 -6.21
C ALA A 122 21.24 14.84 -5.62
N VAL A 123 21.74 13.60 -5.74
CA VAL A 123 23.08 13.22 -5.24
C VAL A 123 24.23 13.77 -6.10
N ARG A 124 23.90 14.24 -7.31
CA ARG A 124 24.79 14.89 -8.27
C ARG A 124 23.99 15.89 -9.10
N ARG A 125 24.69 16.75 -9.86
CA ARG A 125 24.06 17.59 -10.90
C ARG A 125 23.28 16.68 -11.86
N VAL A 126 22.01 16.98 -12.08
CA VAL A 126 21.10 16.18 -12.93
C VAL A 126 20.21 17.10 -13.75
N GLU A 127 19.84 16.70 -14.96
CA GLU A 127 18.86 17.41 -15.78
C GLU A 127 17.55 16.62 -15.81
N ILE A 128 16.43 17.29 -15.51
CA ILE A 128 15.08 16.71 -15.51
C ILE A 128 14.15 17.68 -16.21
N GLY A 129 13.47 17.23 -17.28
CA GLY A 129 12.50 18.05 -18.01
C GLY A 129 13.10 19.35 -18.57
N GLY A 130 14.34 19.30 -19.06
CA GLY A 130 15.08 20.47 -19.57
C GLY A 130 15.57 21.45 -18.49
N ARG A 131 15.44 21.10 -17.19
CA ARG A 131 15.93 21.91 -16.07
C ARG A 131 17.12 21.23 -15.41
N VAL A 132 18.19 21.99 -15.24
CA VAL A 132 19.37 21.50 -14.54
C VAL A 132 19.26 21.77 -13.04
N LEU A 133 19.36 20.70 -12.26
CA LEU A 133 19.31 20.68 -10.81
C LEU A 133 20.72 20.46 -10.25
N PRO A 134 21.22 21.37 -9.39
CA PRO A 134 22.46 21.15 -8.66
C PRO A 134 22.43 19.93 -7.73
N LYS A 135 23.60 19.44 -7.33
CA LYS A 135 23.72 18.49 -6.21
C LYS A 135 23.11 19.13 -4.96
N GLY A 136 22.34 18.35 -4.20
CA GLY A 136 21.70 18.76 -2.97
C GLY A 136 20.25 19.26 -3.14
N SER A 137 19.80 19.53 -4.37
CA SER A 137 18.41 19.92 -4.63
C SER A 137 17.41 18.87 -4.14
N ILE A 138 16.34 19.31 -3.48
CA ILE A 138 15.22 18.47 -3.07
C ILE A 138 14.13 18.56 -4.12
N ILE A 139 13.66 17.40 -4.58
CA ILE A 139 12.61 17.23 -5.56
C ILE A 139 11.44 16.56 -4.84
N PHE A 140 10.28 17.21 -4.85
CA PHE A 140 9.04 16.60 -4.36
C PHE A 140 8.19 16.10 -5.51
N ILE A 141 7.69 14.88 -5.36
CA ILE A 141 6.74 14.25 -6.28
C ILE A 141 5.43 14.13 -5.51
N TYR A 142 4.34 14.62 -6.11
CA TYR A 142 3.01 14.59 -5.51
C TYR A 142 2.06 13.76 -6.38
N PRO A 143 1.94 12.44 -6.12
CA PRO A 143 0.98 11.59 -6.82
C PRO A 143 -0.42 12.19 -6.84
N TYR A 144 -0.89 12.75 -5.71
CA TYR A 144 -2.21 13.39 -5.60
C TYR A 144 -2.49 14.43 -6.71
N LEU A 145 -1.48 15.23 -7.08
CA LEU A 145 -1.58 16.24 -8.14
C LEU A 145 -1.45 15.61 -9.54
N VAL A 146 -0.44 14.76 -9.73
CA VAL A 146 -0.18 14.12 -11.04
C VAL A 146 -1.36 13.25 -11.46
N GLN A 147 -1.96 12.54 -10.51
CA GLN A 147 -3.12 11.67 -10.70
C GLN A 147 -4.42 12.43 -10.93
N ARG A 148 -4.42 13.76 -10.86
CA ARG A 148 -5.54 14.67 -11.19
C ARG A 148 -5.27 15.58 -12.37
N ASP A 149 -4.15 15.37 -13.05
CA ASP A 149 -3.80 16.22 -14.17
C ASP A 149 -4.72 15.94 -15.37
N PRO A 150 -5.47 16.94 -15.89
CA PRO A 150 -6.41 16.74 -16.98
C PRO A 150 -5.73 16.37 -18.31
N ARG A 151 -4.40 16.53 -18.42
CA ARG A 151 -3.61 16.03 -19.56
C ARG A 151 -3.62 14.50 -19.65
N TRP A 152 -3.79 13.82 -18.51
CA TRP A 152 -3.76 12.36 -18.41
C TRP A 152 -5.10 11.77 -17.97
N PHE A 153 -5.93 12.53 -17.26
CA PHE A 153 -7.19 12.06 -16.68
C PHE A 153 -8.38 12.94 -17.09
N ASN A 154 -9.24 12.44 -17.97
CA ASN A 154 -10.50 13.12 -18.32
C ASN A 154 -11.46 13.17 -17.11
N GLN A 155 -12.02 14.32 -16.74
CA GLN A 155 -12.80 14.49 -15.51
C GLN A 155 -12.00 13.99 -14.28
N PRO A 156 -10.85 14.62 -13.97
CA PRO A 156 -9.87 14.08 -13.01
C PRO A 156 -10.41 13.97 -11.58
N ASP A 157 -11.39 14.78 -11.20
CA ASP A 157 -11.96 14.77 -9.86
C ASP A 157 -13.17 13.83 -9.72
N ALA A 158 -13.65 13.26 -10.82
CA ALA A 158 -14.74 12.29 -10.79
C ALA A 158 -14.23 10.90 -10.37
N PHE A 159 -14.99 10.21 -9.53
CA PHE A 159 -14.76 8.81 -9.19
C PHE A 159 -15.33 7.93 -10.30
N LYS A 160 -14.46 7.35 -11.13
CA LYS A 160 -14.81 6.53 -12.29
C LYS A 160 -13.96 5.26 -12.29
N PRO A 161 -14.40 4.17 -11.63
CA PRO A 161 -13.63 2.94 -11.54
C PRO A 161 -13.15 2.40 -12.89
N GLU A 162 -13.96 2.50 -13.95
CA GLU A 162 -13.74 1.88 -15.26
C GLU A 162 -12.70 2.61 -16.15
N ARG A 163 -11.97 3.58 -15.59
CA ARG A 163 -11.05 4.45 -16.33
C ARG A 163 -9.82 3.73 -16.88
#